data_AF-A0A7S2LAD5-F1
#
_entry.id   AF-A0A7S2LAD5-F1
#
_cell.length_a   1.000
_cell.length_b   1.000
_cell.length_c   1.000
_cell.angle_alpha   90.00
_cell.angle_beta   90.00
_cell.angle_gamma   90.00
#
_symmetry.space_group_name_H-M   'P 1'
#
loop_
_entity.id
_entity.type
_entity.pdbx_description
1 polymer ?
#
loop_
_entity_poly.entity_id
_entity_poly.type
_entity_poly.pdbx_seq_one_letter_code
_entity_poly.pdbx_strand_id
1 'polypeptide(L)'
;CLRRKNNKQGLSDDKDYDDDSCRLSALDLTRVFRHADAKLKGFGACTRLRNHDNDNTKAEYRLFCGRGIKNIHIWKFGLASTTGSADTADDAQWECLLSIPTAGMSVSLLQFRHVQQQQLDANSSNDGNNWRLEGVSKSDGVNIRVWDLSAQEQEQEQNQDKQGSSAAAKPNYHEVRNTVDMHGVFGQYAFGGQHNSVGLVQVCRPTGDKKNNNYLFNRTELELPSNEEEDSSSVTRTSSRGRRGGGSLRTITNVAGISDGAHVVLQASDGAMYHLQNTSTGPVLCPINHQLALHRSSAPALVSSSAA
;
A
#
# COMPACT_ATOMS: atom_id res chain seq x y z
N CYS A 1 -17.07 3.41 -28.64
CA CYS A 1 -16.88 4.07 -29.96
C CYS A 1 -15.73 3.43 -30.75
N LEU A 2 -16.01 2.36 -31.49
CA LEU A 2 -15.16 1.85 -32.57
C LEU A 2 -16.04 1.68 -33.80
N ARG A 3 -15.83 2.55 -34.78
CA ARG A 3 -16.71 2.76 -35.93
C ARG A 3 -16.39 1.72 -37.02
N ARG A 4 -17.11 0.60 -37.05
CA ARG A 4 -17.16 -0.27 -38.24
C ARG A 4 -17.90 0.47 -39.35
N LYS A 5 -17.20 0.83 -40.43
CA LYS A 5 -17.81 1.30 -41.67
C LYS A 5 -18.23 0.07 -42.48
N ASN A 6 -19.53 -0.17 -42.60
CA ASN A 6 -20.08 -0.97 -43.70
C ASN A 6 -21.02 -0.10 -44.52
N ASN A 7 -20.95 -0.35 -45.82
CA ASN A 7 -21.42 0.48 -46.92
C ASN A 7 -22.95 0.42 -47.09
N LYS A 8 -23.53 1.54 -47.55
CA LYS A 8 -24.97 1.79 -47.74
C LYS A 8 -25.64 0.90 -48.79
N GLN A 9 -26.92 0.54 -48.57
CA GLN A 9 -28.07 0.89 -49.44
C GLN A 9 -29.43 0.44 -48.83
N GLY A 10 -30.47 1.28 -48.99
CA GLY A 10 -31.91 1.00 -48.73
C GLY A 10 -32.46 1.61 -47.43
N LEU A 11 -33.05 2.82 -47.44
CA LEU A 11 -34.45 3.20 -47.71
C LEU A 11 -35.47 2.83 -46.60
N SER A 12 -35.84 3.89 -45.86
CA SER A 12 -37.05 4.18 -45.06
C SER A 12 -37.66 3.12 -44.14
N ASP A 13 -37.55 3.36 -42.83
CA ASP A 13 -38.65 3.22 -41.88
C ASP A 13 -38.31 4.09 -40.65
N ASP A 14 -39.19 5.05 -40.34
CA ASP A 14 -39.16 5.85 -39.11
C ASP A 14 -39.40 4.90 -37.94
N LYS A 15 -38.30 4.39 -37.37
CA LYS A 15 -38.32 3.70 -36.08
C LYS A 15 -37.71 4.65 -35.07
N ASP A 16 -38.51 4.99 -34.07
CA ASP A 16 -38.07 5.61 -32.83
C ASP A 16 -36.77 4.91 -32.38
N TYR A 17 -35.66 5.62 -32.55
CA TYR A 17 -34.38 5.15 -32.04
C TYR A 17 -34.46 5.29 -30.53
N ASP A 18 -34.84 4.21 -29.86
CA ASP A 18 -34.51 3.99 -28.47
C ASP A 18 -32.99 4.14 -28.34
N ASP A 19 -32.57 5.33 -27.91
CA ASP A 19 -31.20 5.76 -27.63
C ASP A 19 -30.65 5.06 -26.37
N ASP A 20 -30.92 3.77 -26.22
CA ASP A 20 -30.38 2.92 -25.15
C ASP A 20 -29.06 2.24 -25.58
N SER A 21 -28.62 2.42 -26.83
CA SER A 21 -27.45 1.75 -27.41
C SER A 21 -26.08 2.27 -26.92
N CYS A 22 -26.04 3.28 -26.05
CA CYS A 22 -24.80 3.96 -25.66
C CYS A 22 -24.46 3.91 -24.16
N ARG A 23 -25.22 3.18 -23.33
CA ARG A 23 -24.93 3.03 -21.90
C ARG A 23 -24.17 1.73 -21.63
N LEU A 24 -22.88 1.72 -21.95
CA LEU A 24 -21.97 0.70 -21.43
C LEU A 24 -22.06 0.69 -19.89
N SER A 25 -22.47 -0.43 -19.31
CA SER A 25 -22.45 -0.60 -17.87
C SER A 25 -21.00 -0.72 -17.40
N ALA A 26 -20.70 -0.23 -16.19
CA ALA A 26 -19.39 -0.48 -15.58
C ALA A 26 -19.07 -1.99 -15.46
N LEU A 27 -20.12 -2.83 -15.40
CA LEU A 27 -19.97 -4.28 -15.42
C LEU A 27 -19.52 -4.82 -16.78
N ASP A 28 -19.90 -4.16 -17.88
CA ASP A 28 -19.46 -4.52 -19.24
C ASP A 28 -17.98 -4.17 -19.46
N LEU A 29 -17.44 -3.25 -18.66
CA LEU A 29 -16.01 -2.92 -18.61
C LEU A 29 -15.22 -3.81 -17.64
N THR A 30 -15.91 -4.69 -16.90
CA THR A 30 -15.29 -5.51 -15.85
C THR A 30 -15.22 -6.97 -16.29
N ARG A 31 -14.01 -7.49 -16.40
CA ARG A 31 -13.79 -8.93 -16.59
C ARG A 31 -13.48 -9.58 -15.24
N VAL A 32 -14.23 -10.61 -14.88
CA VAL A 32 -14.08 -11.32 -13.61
C VAL A 32 -13.38 -12.65 -13.84
N PHE A 33 -12.28 -12.88 -13.13
CA PHE A 33 -11.61 -14.17 -13.05
C PHE A 33 -11.72 -14.71 -11.63
N ARG A 34 -11.89 -16.03 -11.49
CA ARG A 34 -12.08 -16.68 -10.19
C ARG A 34 -11.03 -17.76 -9.99
N HIS A 35 -10.42 -17.76 -8.83
CA HIS A 35 -9.52 -18.81 -8.38
C HIS A 35 -9.71 -19.00 -6.88
N ALA A 36 -9.93 -20.23 -6.45
CA ALA A 36 -10.17 -20.57 -5.05
C ALA A 36 -9.01 -21.44 -4.55
N ASP A 37 -8.21 -20.88 -3.66
CA ASP A 37 -7.12 -21.58 -2.99
C ASP A 37 -7.03 -21.11 -1.52
N ALA A 38 -6.76 -22.02 -0.59
CA ALA A 38 -6.66 -21.70 0.83
C ALA A 38 -5.52 -20.70 1.15
N LYS A 39 -4.48 -20.65 0.31
CA LYS A 39 -3.33 -19.73 0.43
C LYS A 39 -3.64 -18.32 -0.09
N LEU A 40 -4.79 -18.11 -0.73
CA LEU A 40 -5.29 -16.77 -1.06
C LEU A 40 -6.02 -16.10 0.12
N LYS A 41 -6.23 -16.83 1.24
CA LYS A 41 -6.80 -16.25 2.46
C LYS A 41 -5.91 -15.12 2.98
N GLY A 42 -6.56 -14.11 3.56
CA GLY A 42 -5.84 -12.95 4.08
C GLY A 42 -5.17 -12.14 2.98
N PHE A 43 -5.83 -11.95 1.84
CA PHE A 43 -5.37 -11.03 0.80
C PHE A 43 -5.03 -9.67 1.42
N GLY A 44 -3.80 -9.22 1.22
CA GLY A 44 -3.26 -8.03 1.87
C GLY A 44 -2.88 -6.92 0.90
N ALA A 45 -2.26 -7.28 -0.24
CA ALA A 45 -1.86 -6.31 -1.24
C ALA A 45 -1.89 -6.90 -2.65
N CYS A 46 -2.03 -6.03 -3.65
CA CYS A 46 -1.86 -6.37 -5.05
C CYS A 46 -1.08 -5.26 -5.75
N THR A 47 -0.26 -5.64 -6.73
CA THR A 47 0.38 -4.68 -7.61
C THR A 47 0.44 -5.22 -9.02
N ARG A 48 0.39 -4.31 -10.00
CA ARG A 48 0.61 -4.66 -11.41
C ARG A 48 2.11 -4.60 -11.66
N LEU A 49 2.65 -5.62 -12.33
CA LEU A 49 4.03 -5.57 -12.80
C LEU A 49 4.16 -4.56 -13.94
N ARG A 50 5.25 -3.79 -13.89
CA ARG A 50 5.62 -2.86 -14.95
C ARG A 50 6.43 -3.62 -15.99
N ASN A 51 5.80 -4.09 -17.05
CA ASN A 51 6.52 -4.66 -18.18
C ASN A 51 7.20 -3.52 -18.94
N HIS A 52 8.53 -3.61 -19.11
CA HIS A 52 9.33 -2.50 -19.62
C HIS A 52 9.19 -2.32 -21.13
N ASP A 53 8.92 -3.38 -21.89
CA ASP A 53 8.97 -3.31 -23.35
C ASP A 53 7.67 -3.78 -24.00
N ASN A 54 7.07 -2.87 -24.78
CA ASN A 54 5.86 -2.98 -25.58
C ASN A 54 4.53 -2.82 -24.83
N ASP A 55 3.76 -1.81 -25.25
CA ASP A 55 2.34 -1.56 -24.95
C ASP A 55 1.41 -2.77 -25.24
N ASN A 56 1.96 -3.81 -25.86
CA ASN A 56 1.27 -5.06 -26.18
C ASN A 56 1.52 -6.20 -25.17
N THR A 57 2.34 -5.98 -24.14
CA THR A 57 2.56 -7.00 -23.10
C THR A 57 1.35 -7.07 -22.15
N LYS A 58 0.84 -8.28 -21.93
CA LYS A 58 -0.35 -8.51 -21.13
C LYS A 58 -0.12 -8.10 -19.67
N ALA A 59 -1.17 -7.57 -19.04
CA ALA A 59 -1.09 -7.17 -17.65
C ALA A 59 -0.85 -8.39 -16.74
N GLU A 60 0.24 -8.35 -15.99
CA GLU A 60 0.51 -9.29 -14.91
C GLU A 60 0.37 -8.60 -13.56
N TYR A 61 -0.07 -9.37 -12.57
CA TYR A 61 -0.28 -8.91 -11.22
C TYR A 61 0.44 -9.81 -10.23
N ARG A 62 0.89 -9.20 -9.14
CA ARG A 62 1.38 -9.90 -7.96
C ARG A 62 0.41 -9.66 -6.83
N LEU A 63 0.03 -10.73 -6.14
CA LEU A 63 -0.84 -10.68 -4.97
C LEU A 63 -0.03 -11.13 -3.75
N PHE A 64 -0.12 -10.35 -2.68
CA PHE A 64 0.49 -10.66 -1.40
C PHE A 64 -0.61 -11.06 -0.43
N CYS A 65 -0.62 -12.33 -0.04
CA CYS A 65 -1.63 -12.93 0.81
C CYS A 65 -1.00 -13.46 2.11
N GLY A 66 -1.82 -13.65 3.13
CA GLY A 66 -1.35 -14.12 4.43
C GLY A 66 -1.71 -13.25 5.62
N ARG A 67 -2.40 -12.12 5.44
CA ARG A 67 -2.81 -11.24 6.53
C ARG A 67 -3.77 -11.97 7.49
N GLY A 68 -3.50 -11.88 8.79
CA GLY A 68 -4.25 -12.56 9.84
C GLY A 68 -3.98 -14.06 9.97
N ILE A 69 -3.09 -14.63 9.15
CA ILE A 69 -2.69 -16.03 9.24
C ILE A 69 -1.17 -16.15 9.49
N LYS A 70 -0.71 -17.39 9.70
CA LYS A 70 0.68 -17.71 10.10
C LYS A 70 1.56 -18.13 8.91
N ASN A 71 1.20 -17.69 7.72
CA ASN A 71 1.91 -17.96 6.48
C ASN A 71 1.82 -16.73 5.58
N ILE A 72 2.85 -16.53 4.76
CA ILE A 72 2.92 -15.51 3.73
C ILE A 72 2.93 -16.22 2.37
N HIS A 73 2.09 -15.73 1.44
CA HIS A 73 1.99 -16.24 0.10
C HIS A 73 2.12 -15.13 -0.93
N ILE A 74 2.93 -15.36 -1.97
CA ILE A 74 2.99 -14.47 -3.13
C ILE A 74 2.46 -15.23 -4.33
N TRP A 75 1.49 -14.65 -5.01
CA TRP A 75 0.86 -15.20 -6.18
C TRP A 75 1.12 -14.33 -7.40
N LYS A 76 1.28 -14.98 -8.54
CA LYS A 76 1.22 -14.38 -9.86
C LYS A 76 -0.16 -14.63 -10.44
N PHE A 77 -0.75 -13.57 -10.99
CA PHE A 77 -1.93 -13.63 -11.82
C PHE A 77 -1.59 -13.00 -13.17
N GLY A 78 -1.81 -13.73 -14.25
CA GLY A 78 -1.55 -13.27 -15.61
C GLY A 78 -2.64 -13.74 -16.57
N LEU A 79 -2.74 -13.05 -17.70
CA LEU A 79 -3.60 -13.46 -18.81
C LEU A 79 -2.73 -14.16 -19.84
N ALA A 80 -2.99 -15.43 -20.15
CA ALA A 80 -2.26 -16.21 -21.14
C ALA A 80 -2.40 -15.58 -22.52
N SER A 81 -1.34 -15.62 -23.34
CA SER A 81 -1.31 -15.04 -24.69
C SER A 81 -2.33 -15.71 -25.61
N THR A 82 -3.20 -14.92 -26.23
CA THR A 82 -4.24 -15.40 -27.15
C THR A 82 -3.93 -14.81 -28.51
N THR A 83 -2.92 -15.35 -29.18
CA THR A 83 -2.79 -15.21 -30.63
C THR A 83 -3.85 -16.11 -31.27
N GLY A 84 -5.11 -15.66 -31.28
CA GLY A 84 -6.22 -16.34 -31.95
C GLY A 84 -7.43 -16.58 -31.05
N SER A 85 -8.50 -15.81 -31.30
CA SER A 85 -9.83 -15.83 -30.65
C SER A 85 -9.92 -15.10 -29.31
N ALA A 86 -10.79 -14.09 -29.26
CA ALA A 86 -10.91 -13.13 -28.17
C ALA A 86 -11.92 -13.55 -27.08
N ASP A 87 -12.47 -14.76 -27.13
CA ASP A 87 -13.71 -15.10 -26.42
C ASP A 87 -13.62 -16.24 -25.40
N THR A 88 -12.47 -16.87 -25.19
CA THR A 88 -12.36 -17.87 -24.11
C THR A 88 -11.94 -17.21 -22.79
N ALA A 89 -12.84 -17.25 -21.82
CA ALA A 89 -12.63 -16.81 -20.44
C ALA A 89 -11.52 -17.60 -19.70
N ASP A 90 -11.01 -18.68 -20.31
CA ASP A 90 -10.14 -19.70 -19.70
C ASP A 90 -8.65 -19.37 -19.67
N ASP A 91 -8.22 -18.23 -20.20
CA ASP A 91 -6.79 -17.91 -20.32
C ASP A 91 -6.15 -17.35 -19.03
N ALA A 92 -6.87 -17.28 -17.90
CA ALA A 92 -6.28 -16.79 -16.65
C ALA A 92 -5.35 -17.81 -16.00
N GLN A 93 -4.08 -17.42 -15.82
CA GLN A 93 -3.09 -18.24 -15.13
C GLN A 93 -2.85 -17.71 -13.72
N TRP A 94 -2.90 -18.62 -12.76
CA TRP A 94 -2.65 -18.39 -11.35
C TRP A 94 -1.51 -19.27 -10.90
N GLU A 95 -0.48 -18.69 -10.30
CA GLU A 95 0.70 -19.41 -9.86
C GLU A 95 1.12 -18.94 -8.47
N CYS A 96 1.27 -19.88 -7.54
CA CYS A 96 1.79 -19.59 -6.21
C CYS A 96 3.33 -19.57 -6.26
N LEU A 97 3.92 -18.38 -6.37
CA LEU A 97 5.37 -18.19 -6.43
C LEU A 97 6.07 -18.46 -5.10
N LEU A 98 5.40 -18.12 -3.99
CA LEU A 98 5.99 -18.19 -2.67
C LEU A 98 5.01 -18.68 -1.62
N SER A 99 5.50 -19.52 -0.70
CA SER A 99 4.78 -19.93 0.50
C SER A 99 5.76 -20.11 1.65
N ILE A 100 5.73 -19.19 2.63
CA ILE A 100 6.67 -19.19 3.77
C ILE A 100 5.89 -19.11 5.09
N PRO A 101 6.21 -19.95 6.10
CA PRO A 101 5.63 -19.83 7.44
C PRO A 101 6.23 -18.65 8.24
N THR A 102 5.43 -18.00 9.07
CA THR A 102 5.83 -16.82 9.87
C THR A 102 6.25 -17.17 11.30
N ALA A 103 6.86 -18.36 11.50
CA ALA A 103 7.30 -18.86 12.82
C ALA A 103 6.19 -18.82 13.90
N GLY A 104 4.93 -19.00 13.50
CA GLY A 104 3.80 -19.07 14.42
C GLY A 104 3.11 -17.74 14.74
N MET A 105 3.61 -16.61 14.25
CA MET A 105 3.04 -15.27 14.47
C MET A 105 2.09 -14.86 13.34
N SER A 106 0.96 -14.24 13.66
CA SER A 106 0.04 -13.74 12.63
C SER A 106 0.64 -12.53 11.90
N VAL A 107 0.45 -12.47 10.59
CA VAL A 107 0.88 -11.34 9.77
C VAL A 107 -0.13 -10.19 9.89
N SER A 108 0.32 -9.01 10.31
CA SER A 108 -0.53 -7.82 10.47
C SER A 108 -0.44 -6.85 9.28
N LEU A 109 0.69 -6.81 8.57
CA LEU A 109 0.93 -5.95 7.41
C LEU A 109 1.48 -6.74 6.22
N LEU A 110 0.94 -6.48 5.04
CA LEU A 110 1.44 -6.93 3.73
C LEU A 110 1.32 -5.78 2.74
N GLN A 111 2.39 -5.47 2.03
CA GLN A 111 2.42 -4.36 1.08
C GLN A 111 3.46 -4.61 -0.01
N PHE A 112 3.22 -4.05 -1.21
CA PHE A 112 4.24 -3.94 -2.25
C PHE A 112 4.77 -2.51 -2.31
N ARG A 113 6.06 -2.37 -2.62
CA ARG A 113 6.66 -1.07 -2.93
C ARG A 113 7.59 -1.19 -4.13
N HIS A 114 7.60 -0.14 -4.96
CA HIS A 114 8.57 0.02 -6.03
C HIS A 114 9.70 0.92 -5.54
N VAL A 115 10.92 0.43 -5.58
CA VAL A 115 12.10 1.18 -5.13
C VAL A 115 12.99 1.44 -6.33
N GLN A 116 13.38 2.70 -6.53
CA GLN A 116 14.39 3.03 -7.53
C GLN A 116 15.73 2.51 -7.03
N GLN A 117 16.34 1.61 -7.80
CA GLN A 117 17.69 1.15 -7.55
C GLN A 117 18.65 2.26 -7.97
N GLN A 118 19.26 2.91 -6.98
CA GLN A 118 20.32 3.87 -7.23
C GLN A 118 21.44 3.16 -7.98
N GLN A 119 21.83 3.75 -9.10
CA GLN A 119 22.85 3.28 -10.04
C GLN A 119 24.21 3.21 -9.32
N LEU A 120 24.47 2.08 -8.65
CA LEU A 120 25.73 1.83 -7.94
C LEU A 120 26.88 1.47 -8.90
N ASP A 121 26.56 1.13 -10.14
CA ASP A 121 27.53 0.80 -11.15
C ASP A 121 27.55 1.90 -12.21
N ALA A 122 28.57 2.76 -12.16
CA ALA A 122 28.85 3.79 -13.17
C ALA A 122 29.09 3.22 -14.59
N ASN A 123 29.07 1.88 -14.75
CA ASN A 123 29.22 1.16 -16.01
C ASN A 123 27.95 0.39 -16.44
N SER A 124 26.85 0.46 -15.68
CA SER A 124 25.58 -0.14 -16.10
C SER A 124 24.88 0.83 -17.06
N SER A 125 24.92 0.46 -18.34
CA SER A 125 24.40 1.23 -19.48
C SER A 125 22.93 1.63 -19.30
N ASN A 126 22.71 2.94 -19.31
CA ASN A 126 21.53 3.69 -19.76
C ASN A 126 20.25 2.90 -20.09
N ASP A 127 19.50 2.49 -19.08
CA ASP A 127 18.04 2.61 -19.14
C ASP A 127 17.56 3.22 -17.84
N GLY A 128 17.01 4.45 -17.93
CA GLY A 128 16.69 5.34 -16.81
C GLY A 128 15.56 4.87 -15.89
N ASN A 129 15.29 3.57 -15.83
CA ASN A 129 14.12 3.00 -15.18
C ASN A 129 14.46 1.76 -14.35
N ASN A 130 15.55 1.81 -13.60
CA ASN A 130 15.95 0.74 -12.68
C ASN A 130 15.06 0.73 -11.43
N TRP A 131 13.82 0.25 -11.56
CA TRP A 131 12.91 0.03 -10.44
C TRP A 131 12.92 -1.45 -10.08
N ARG A 132 12.94 -1.75 -8.78
CA ARG A 132 12.73 -3.11 -8.28
C ARG A 132 11.46 -3.20 -7.47
N LEU A 133 10.77 -4.34 -7.59
CA LEU A 133 9.65 -4.66 -6.71
C LEU A 133 10.16 -5.27 -5.40
N GLU A 134 9.67 -4.73 -4.29
CA GLU A 134 9.88 -5.30 -2.97
C GLU A 134 8.53 -5.62 -2.31
N GLY A 135 8.50 -6.76 -1.62
CA GLY A 135 7.43 -7.11 -0.70
C GLY A 135 7.78 -6.62 0.70
N VAL A 136 6.82 -6.06 1.43
CA VAL A 136 6.95 -5.69 2.84
C VAL A 136 5.97 -6.50 3.65
N SER A 137 6.46 -7.17 4.69
CA SER A 137 5.61 -7.92 5.63
C SER A 137 5.93 -7.57 7.08
N LYS A 138 4.92 -7.54 7.93
CA LYS A 138 5.08 -7.46 9.38
C LYS A 138 4.19 -8.49 10.06
N SER A 139 4.74 -9.20 11.04
CA SER A 139 3.98 -9.98 12.00
C SER A 139 4.02 -9.29 13.37
N ASP A 140 3.10 -9.66 14.25
CA ASP A 140 3.01 -9.02 15.57
C ASP A 140 4.27 -9.28 16.40
N GLY A 141 4.74 -8.27 17.12
CA GLY A 141 5.92 -8.38 18.00
C GLY A 141 7.26 -8.59 17.30
N VAL A 142 7.31 -8.54 15.96
CA VAL A 142 8.57 -8.67 15.20
C VAL A 142 8.83 -7.44 14.33
N ASN A 143 10.09 -7.28 13.94
CA ASN A 143 10.49 -6.26 12.99
C ASN A 143 9.89 -6.50 11.60
N ILE A 144 9.79 -5.43 10.84
CA ILE A 144 9.42 -5.44 9.43
C ILE A 144 10.46 -6.23 8.63
N ARG A 145 9.97 -7.09 7.75
CA ARG A 145 10.79 -7.80 6.75
C ARG A 145 10.50 -7.25 5.37
N VAL A 146 11.57 -6.99 4.64
CA VAL A 146 11.51 -6.53 3.26
C VAL A 146 12.12 -7.61 2.38
N TRP A 147 11.28 -8.15 1.50
CA TRP A 147 11.55 -9.21 0.56
C TRP A 147 12.01 -8.61 -0.75
N ASP A 148 13.14 -9.09 -1.25
CA ASP A 148 13.60 -8.80 -2.59
C ASP A 148 12.91 -9.75 -3.57
N LEU A 149 12.05 -9.20 -4.42
CA LEU A 149 11.29 -9.97 -5.41
C LEU A 149 11.87 -9.84 -6.82
N SER A 150 13.00 -9.13 -6.99
CA SER A 150 13.64 -8.90 -8.30
C SER A 150 14.10 -10.19 -8.99
N ALA A 151 14.64 -11.16 -8.25
CA ALA A 151 15.02 -12.46 -8.82
C ALA A 151 13.82 -13.22 -9.41
N GLN A 152 12.64 -13.04 -8.84
CA GLN A 152 11.39 -13.65 -9.34
C GLN A 152 10.80 -12.88 -10.53
N GLU A 153 11.22 -11.63 -10.74
CA GLU A 153 10.97 -10.89 -11.99
C GLU A 153 11.94 -11.39 -13.09
N GLN A 154 13.23 -11.53 -12.77
CA GLN A 154 14.28 -11.89 -13.74
C GLN A 154 14.27 -13.37 -14.18
N GLU A 155 13.97 -14.32 -13.28
CA GLU A 155 13.84 -15.74 -13.65
C GLU A 155 12.74 -15.97 -14.70
N GLN A 156 11.77 -15.05 -14.83
CA GLN A 156 10.71 -15.15 -15.86
C GLN A 156 11.15 -14.64 -17.23
N GLU A 157 12.08 -13.68 -17.29
CA GLU A 157 12.65 -13.22 -18.56
C GLU A 157 13.55 -14.31 -19.18
N GLN A 158 14.22 -15.12 -18.34
CA GLN A 158 15.19 -16.10 -18.79
C GLN A 158 14.63 -17.53 -18.95
N ASN A 159 13.58 -17.92 -18.20
CA ASN A 159 13.03 -19.28 -18.24
C ASN A 159 11.93 -19.51 -19.30
N GLN A 160 11.61 -18.54 -20.16
CA GLN A 160 10.73 -18.80 -21.32
C GLN A 160 11.30 -19.88 -22.26
N ASP A 161 12.62 -20.12 -22.24
CA ASP A 161 13.29 -21.07 -23.14
C ASP A 161 13.73 -22.40 -22.47
N LYS A 162 13.52 -22.60 -21.15
CA LYS A 162 13.99 -23.81 -20.46
C LYS A 162 12.89 -24.44 -19.61
N GLN A 163 12.23 -25.45 -20.20
CA GLN A 163 11.42 -26.44 -19.50
C GLN A 163 12.31 -27.31 -18.59
N GLY A 164 12.75 -26.76 -17.47
CA GLY A 164 13.54 -27.47 -16.47
C GLY A 164 13.25 -26.91 -15.10
N SER A 165 12.46 -27.65 -14.31
CA SER A 165 12.06 -27.37 -12.93
C SER A 165 13.28 -27.17 -12.00
N SER A 166 13.91 -25.99 -12.00
CA SER A 166 14.68 -25.54 -10.86
C SER A 166 13.72 -24.87 -9.88
N ALA A 167 13.59 -25.45 -8.68
CA ALA A 167 12.82 -24.82 -7.60
C ALA A 167 13.34 -23.39 -7.41
N ALA A 168 12.47 -22.40 -7.66
CA ALA A 168 12.82 -20.98 -7.56
C ALA A 168 13.52 -20.72 -6.22
N ALA A 169 14.67 -20.04 -6.27
CA ALA A 169 15.42 -19.73 -5.07
C ALA A 169 14.53 -18.95 -4.09
N LYS A 170 14.52 -19.36 -2.82
CA LYS A 170 13.73 -18.66 -1.79
C LYS A 170 14.14 -17.18 -1.79
N PRO A 171 13.20 -16.23 -1.96
CA PRO A 171 13.52 -14.81 -2.03
C PRO A 171 14.20 -14.39 -0.74
N ASN A 172 15.31 -13.67 -0.89
CA ASN A 172 16.04 -13.14 0.23
C ASN A 172 15.24 -12.00 0.89
N TYR A 173 15.26 -11.94 2.21
CA TYR A 173 14.67 -10.83 2.95
C TYR A 173 15.69 -10.21 3.88
N HIS A 174 15.51 -8.92 4.16
CA HIS A 174 16.23 -8.24 5.22
C HIS A 174 15.26 -7.74 6.28
N GLU A 175 15.71 -7.77 7.52
CA GLU A 175 14.94 -7.32 8.67
C GLU A 175 15.33 -5.88 9.03
N VAL A 176 14.34 -5.02 9.14
CA VAL A 176 14.54 -3.59 9.41
C VAL A 176 14.49 -3.42 10.92
N ARG A 177 15.65 -3.18 11.55
CA ARG A 177 15.75 -3.05 13.01
C ARG A 177 14.94 -1.86 13.52
N ASN A 178 14.60 -1.90 14.81
CA ASN A 178 13.86 -0.85 15.52
C ASN A 178 12.44 -0.62 15.01
N THR A 179 11.80 -1.64 14.41
CA THR A 179 10.46 -1.52 13.80
C THR A 179 9.39 -2.40 14.46
N VAL A 180 9.65 -2.92 15.66
CA VAL A 180 8.70 -3.79 16.40
C VAL A 180 7.36 -3.09 16.64
N ASP A 181 7.37 -1.78 16.89
CA ASP A 181 6.24 -0.91 17.14
C ASP A 181 5.74 -0.12 15.91
N MET A 182 6.22 -0.45 14.71
CA MET A 182 5.78 0.19 13.46
C MET A 182 4.52 -0.47 12.93
N HIS A 183 3.59 0.31 12.38
CA HIS A 183 2.27 -0.15 11.94
C HIS A 183 2.06 -0.03 10.43
N GLY A 184 2.77 0.88 9.76
CA GLY A 184 2.65 1.09 8.31
C GLY A 184 3.98 1.46 7.67
N VAL A 185 4.09 1.22 6.35
CA VAL A 185 5.26 1.59 5.55
C VAL A 185 4.80 2.44 4.37
N PHE A 186 5.38 3.63 4.24
CA PHE A 186 5.04 4.57 3.18
C PHE A 186 6.35 5.16 2.63
N GLY A 187 6.53 5.05 1.32
CA GLY A 187 7.79 5.36 0.65
C GLY A 187 8.97 4.60 1.25
N GLN A 188 9.94 5.36 1.75
CA GLN A 188 11.17 4.84 2.32
C GLN A 188 11.12 4.66 3.84
N TYR A 189 9.99 4.94 4.48
CA TYR A 189 9.87 5.00 5.93
C TYR A 189 8.78 4.08 6.47
N ALA A 190 9.04 3.52 7.65
CA ALA A 190 8.07 2.87 8.49
C ALA A 190 7.62 3.85 9.57
N PHE A 191 6.35 3.78 9.93
CA PHE A 191 5.72 4.71 10.86
C PHE A 191 4.97 3.93 11.93
N GLY A 192 5.02 4.43 13.15
CA GLY A 192 4.35 3.88 14.32
C GLY A 192 4.80 4.63 15.55
N GLY A 193 4.90 3.95 16.68
CA GLY A 193 5.40 4.57 17.91
C GLY A 193 4.64 4.14 19.15
N GLN A 194 5.30 4.29 20.29
CA GLN A 194 4.80 3.95 21.61
C GLN A 194 5.22 5.04 22.60
N HIS A 195 4.64 5.02 23.80
CA HIS A 195 5.09 5.86 24.91
C HIS A 195 5.07 7.37 24.61
N ASN A 196 3.97 7.86 24.04
CA ASN A 196 3.79 9.26 23.65
C ASN A 196 4.77 9.77 22.58
N SER A 197 5.38 8.89 21.79
CA SER A 197 6.19 9.28 20.63
C SER A 197 5.72 8.60 19.35
N VAL A 198 5.97 9.28 18.23
CA VAL A 198 5.90 8.76 16.87
C VAL A 198 7.31 8.39 16.44
N GLY A 199 7.50 7.14 16.03
CA GLY A 199 8.74 6.66 15.44
C GLY A 199 8.65 6.66 13.91
N LEU A 200 9.72 7.13 13.28
CA LEU A 200 9.97 7.04 11.85
C LEU A 200 11.24 6.25 11.64
N VAL A 201 11.17 5.17 10.87
CA VAL A 201 12.32 4.30 10.63
C VAL A 201 12.59 4.17 9.15
N GLN A 202 13.81 4.46 8.70
CA GLN A 202 14.17 4.26 7.29
C GLN A 202 14.27 2.75 6.96
N VAL A 203 13.54 2.34 5.92
CA VAL A 203 13.31 0.94 5.50
C VAL A 203 14.22 0.58 4.30
N CYS A 204 15.08 1.48 3.85
CA CYS A 204 15.97 1.23 2.72
C CYS A 204 16.99 0.15 3.04
N ARG A 205 17.26 -0.69 2.02
CA ARG A 205 18.26 -1.75 2.10
C ARG A 205 19.66 -1.13 2.14
N PRO A 206 20.61 -1.72 2.88
CA PRO A 206 21.99 -1.29 2.78
C PRO A 206 22.48 -1.42 1.33
N THR A 207 22.74 -0.28 0.70
CA THR A 207 23.62 -0.23 -0.47
C THR A 207 24.97 -0.79 -0.04
N GLY A 208 25.63 -1.55 -0.91
CA GLY A 208 26.76 -2.45 -0.60
C GLY A 208 28.00 -1.83 0.06
N ASP A 209 27.96 -0.55 0.40
CA ASP A 209 28.95 0.13 1.23
C ASP A 209 28.88 -0.32 2.68
N LYS A 210 29.50 -1.47 2.95
CA LYS A 210 29.77 -2.04 4.28
C LYS A 210 30.49 -1.07 5.25
N LYS A 211 30.95 0.09 4.77
CA LYS A 211 31.73 1.07 5.53
C LYS A 211 30.90 2.09 6.31
N ASN A 212 29.66 2.38 5.89
CA ASN A 212 28.76 3.29 6.60
C ASN A 212 27.56 2.51 7.16
N ASN A 213 27.82 1.66 8.14
CA ASN A 213 26.82 0.85 8.82
C ASN A 213 26.02 1.67 9.87
N ASN A 214 25.62 2.90 9.51
CA ASN A 214 24.95 3.83 10.42
C ASN A 214 23.45 3.52 10.61
N TYR A 215 22.99 2.34 10.15
CA TYR A 215 21.63 1.83 10.31
C TYR A 215 21.24 1.56 11.77
N LEU A 216 22.19 1.64 12.72
CA LEU A 216 21.89 1.58 14.15
C LEU A 216 21.10 2.80 14.63
N PHE A 217 21.19 3.93 13.91
CA PHE A 217 20.45 5.16 14.20
C PHE A 217 19.51 5.52 13.04
N ASN A 218 18.75 4.53 12.55
CA ASN A 218 17.78 4.70 11.47
C ASN A 218 16.40 5.18 11.94
N ARG A 219 16.26 5.51 13.23
CA ARG A 219 14.99 5.87 13.87
C ARG A 219 15.01 7.33 14.31
N THR A 220 14.00 8.09 13.88
CA THR A 220 13.69 9.42 14.38
C THR A 220 12.44 9.32 15.24
N GLU A 221 12.45 9.93 16.42
CA GLU A 221 11.29 10.00 17.29
C GLU A 221 10.80 11.44 17.41
N LEU A 222 9.48 11.61 17.38
CA LEU A 222 8.78 12.87 17.56
C LEU A 222 7.81 12.73 18.73
N GLU A 223 7.83 13.66 19.67
CA GLU A 223 6.89 13.65 20.78
C GLU A 223 5.47 13.97 20.29
N LEU A 224 4.47 13.26 20.82
CA LEU A 224 3.07 13.58 20.59
C LEU A 224 2.71 14.88 21.34
N PRO A 225 2.13 15.89 20.67
CA PRO A 225 1.63 17.10 21.31
C PRO A 225 0.77 16.79 22.54
N SER A 226 1.08 17.38 23.69
CA SER A 226 0.28 17.22 24.90
C SER A 226 -1.08 17.91 24.74
N ASN A 227 -2.16 17.29 25.20
CA ASN A 227 -3.49 17.90 25.24
C ASN A 227 -3.57 18.88 26.43
N GLU A 228 -2.68 19.87 26.50
CA GLU A 228 -2.63 20.83 27.61
C GLU A 228 -3.80 21.84 27.59
N GLU A 229 -4.61 21.87 26.54
CA GLU A 229 -5.74 22.79 26.43
C GLU A 229 -6.92 22.45 27.36
N GLU A 230 -7.07 21.21 27.84
CA GLU A 230 -8.15 20.85 28.78
C GLU A 230 -7.88 21.25 30.24
N ASP A 231 -6.62 21.53 30.61
CA ASP A 231 -6.25 21.83 32.01
C ASP A 231 -6.16 23.34 32.31
N SER A 232 -6.32 24.20 31.30
CA SER A 232 -6.17 25.66 31.45
C SER A 232 -7.34 26.38 32.13
N SER A 233 -8.46 25.70 32.44
CA SER A 233 -9.61 26.28 33.13
C SER A 233 -9.60 26.11 34.67
N SER A 234 -8.50 25.68 35.28
CA SER A 234 -8.40 25.51 36.74
C SER A 234 -7.39 26.45 37.43
N VAL A 235 -7.38 27.72 37.04
CA VAL A 235 -6.75 28.78 37.84
C VAL A 235 -7.62 29.02 39.07
N THR A 236 -7.37 28.28 40.15
CA THR A 236 -7.29 28.71 41.56
C THR A 236 -7.50 27.51 42.49
N ARG A 237 -6.49 26.65 42.68
CA ARG A 237 -6.37 25.90 43.95
C ARG A 237 -4.91 25.77 44.37
N THR A 238 -4.61 26.50 45.43
CA THR A 238 -3.38 26.46 46.21
C THR A 238 -3.14 25.07 46.81
N SER A 239 -1.89 24.62 46.71
CA SER A 239 -1.23 23.69 47.63
C SER A 239 -1.96 22.39 47.99
N SER A 240 -1.69 21.34 47.23
CA SER A 240 -1.38 20.03 47.83
C SER A 240 -0.43 19.26 46.91
N ARG A 241 0.62 18.68 47.51
CA ARG A 241 1.51 17.70 46.88
C ARG A 241 0.68 16.49 46.46
N GLY A 242 0.16 16.50 45.23
CA GLY A 242 -0.54 15.40 44.60
C GLY A 242 0.12 15.10 43.27
N ARG A 243 0.51 13.83 43.06
CA ARG A 243 1.04 13.28 41.81
C ARG A 243 0.44 13.99 40.60
N ARG A 244 1.25 14.79 39.89
CA ARG A 244 0.89 15.28 38.55
C ARG A 244 0.59 14.04 37.71
N GLY A 245 -0.62 14.03 37.14
CA GLY A 245 -1.26 12.87 36.54
C GLY A 245 -0.31 12.11 35.62
N GLY A 246 -0.18 10.82 35.88
CA GLY A 246 0.33 9.87 34.90
C GLY A 246 -0.67 9.83 33.76
N GLY A 247 -0.51 10.74 32.80
CA GLY A 247 -1.25 10.69 31.54
C GLY A 247 -1.05 9.30 30.93
N SER A 248 -2.14 8.67 30.50
CA SER A 248 -2.09 7.37 29.85
C SER A 248 -1.07 7.45 28.70
N LEU A 249 -0.09 6.54 28.69
CA LEU A 249 0.91 6.49 27.63
C LEU A 249 0.20 6.17 26.31
N ARG A 250 0.21 7.12 25.37
CA ARG A 250 -0.40 6.95 24.07
C ARG A 250 0.50 6.14 23.16
N THR A 251 -0.09 5.24 22.40
CA THR A 251 0.59 4.46 21.36
C THR A 251 -0.09 4.70 20.03
N ILE A 252 0.67 4.61 18.93
CA ILE A 252 0.08 4.69 17.60
C ILE A 252 -0.59 3.35 17.30
N THR A 253 -1.87 3.37 16.94
CA THR A 253 -2.67 2.17 16.68
C THR A 253 -2.93 1.96 15.20
N ASN A 254 -2.96 3.05 14.42
CA ASN A 254 -3.20 3.00 12.98
C ASN A 254 -2.37 4.05 12.25
N VAL A 255 -1.97 3.72 11.02
CA VAL A 255 -1.19 4.58 10.15
C VAL A 255 -1.68 4.44 8.72
N ALA A 256 -1.99 5.57 8.09
CA ALA A 256 -2.41 5.66 6.70
C ALA A 256 -1.62 6.75 6.00
N GLY A 257 -1.24 6.57 4.74
CA GLY A 257 -0.42 7.55 4.04
C GLY A 257 -0.43 7.33 2.54
N ILE A 258 0.23 8.25 1.85
CA ILE A 258 0.49 8.16 0.41
C ILE A 258 1.78 7.37 0.14
N SER A 259 1.90 6.81 -1.06
CA SER A 259 2.96 5.84 -1.40
C SER A 259 4.39 6.39 -1.29
N ASP A 260 4.58 7.71 -1.32
CA ASP A 260 5.88 8.38 -1.18
C ASP A 260 6.30 8.60 0.28
N GLY A 261 5.38 8.45 1.24
CA GLY A 261 5.63 8.72 2.66
C GLY A 261 5.77 10.20 3.01
N ALA A 262 5.43 11.12 2.10
CA ALA A 262 5.51 12.56 2.36
C ALA A 262 4.40 13.05 3.29
N HIS A 263 3.21 12.44 3.22
CA HIS A 263 2.09 12.72 4.10
C HIS A 263 1.53 11.44 4.71
N VAL A 264 1.48 11.41 6.03
CA VAL A 264 1.03 10.26 6.81
C VAL A 264 0.09 10.75 7.90
N VAL A 265 -1.03 10.05 8.05
CA VAL A 265 -2.01 10.26 9.12
C VAL A 265 -1.85 9.13 10.13
N LEU A 266 -1.78 9.52 11.40
CA LEU A 266 -1.53 8.63 12.53
C LEU A 266 -2.72 8.72 13.48
N GLN A 267 -3.18 7.57 13.97
CA GLN A 267 -4.18 7.49 15.03
C GLN A 267 -3.52 6.98 16.30
N ALA A 268 -3.67 7.72 17.40
CA ALA A 268 -3.23 7.29 18.72
C ALA A 268 -4.31 6.46 19.43
N SER A 269 -3.91 5.77 20.51
CA SER A 269 -4.76 4.89 21.30
C SER A 269 -5.91 5.60 22.03
N ASP A 270 -5.79 6.91 22.25
CA ASP A 270 -6.86 7.79 22.78
C ASP A 270 -7.82 8.27 21.68
N GLY A 271 -7.59 7.89 20.42
CA GLY A 271 -8.35 8.34 19.26
C GLY A 271 -7.85 9.64 18.65
N ALA A 272 -6.86 10.31 19.24
CA ALA A 272 -6.29 11.53 18.68
C ALA A 272 -5.65 11.25 17.31
N MET A 273 -5.84 12.19 16.39
CA MET A 273 -5.35 12.09 15.01
C MET A 273 -4.22 13.08 14.80
N TYR A 274 -3.16 12.64 14.14
CA TYR A 274 -2.01 13.49 13.80
C TYR A 274 -1.71 13.39 12.31
N HIS A 275 -1.33 14.52 11.74
CA HIS A 275 -0.78 14.61 10.40
C HIS A 275 0.73 14.78 10.52
N LEU A 276 1.46 13.82 9.97
CA LEU A 276 2.89 13.90 9.79
C LEU A 276 3.21 14.28 8.35
N GLN A 277 4.02 15.33 8.19
CA GLN A 277 4.56 15.76 6.92
C GLN A 277 6.07 15.55 6.92
N ASN A 278 6.56 14.70 6.02
CA ASN A 278 8.00 14.48 5.85
C ASN A 278 8.53 15.45 4.78
N THR A 279 9.13 16.56 5.23
CA THR A 279 9.67 17.61 4.35
C THR A 279 11.18 17.44 4.14
N SER A 280 11.75 18.16 3.18
CA SER A 280 13.21 18.21 3.01
C SER A 280 13.96 18.75 4.23
N THR A 281 13.28 19.52 5.10
CA THR A 281 13.83 20.04 6.35
C THR A 281 13.65 19.10 7.55
N GLY A 282 12.97 17.97 7.36
CA GLY A 282 12.67 16.99 8.40
C GLY A 282 11.18 16.75 8.59
N PRO A 283 10.81 15.78 9.45
CA PRO A 283 9.42 15.45 9.70
C PRO A 283 8.78 16.47 10.66
N VAL A 284 7.58 16.91 10.32
CA VAL A 284 6.75 17.83 11.12
C VAL A 284 5.48 17.09 11.51
N LEU A 285 5.13 17.11 12.80
CA LEU A 285 3.94 16.47 13.34
C LEU A 285 2.95 17.53 13.80
N CYS A 286 1.73 17.48 13.28
CA CYS A 286 0.65 18.40 13.62
C CYS A 286 -0.59 17.64 14.10
N PRO A 287 -1.25 18.06 15.20
CA PRO A 287 -2.54 17.48 15.58
C PRO A 287 -3.61 17.86 14.56
N ILE A 288 -4.52 16.93 14.27
CA ILE A 288 -5.69 17.17 13.42
C ILE A 288 -6.87 17.47 14.35
N ASN A 289 -7.18 18.75 14.53
CA ASN A 289 -8.30 19.15 15.39
C ASN A 289 -9.64 18.71 14.78
N HIS A 290 -10.45 17.99 15.58
CA HIS A 290 -11.76 17.44 15.20
C HIS A 290 -12.82 18.49 14.80
N GLN A 291 -12.54 19.80 14.89
CA GLN A 291 -13.53 20.84 14.56
C GLN A 291 -13.93 20.88 13.07
N LEU A 292 -13.17 20.24 12.16
CA LEU A 292 -13.57 20.14 10.75
C LEU A 292 -14.55 18.98 10.46
N ALA A 293 -14.84 18.11 11.43
CA ALA A 293 -15.67 16.92 11.22
C ALA A 293 -17.17 17.09 11.56
N LEU A 294 -17.61 18.24 12.11
CA LEU A 294 -19.01 18.46 12.54
C LEU A 294 -19.77 19.59 11.84
N HIS A 295 -19.25 20.17 10.76
CA HIS A 295 -19.99 21.16 9.95
C HIS A 295 -20.67 20.53 8.71
N ARG A 296 -21.38 19.40 8.87
CA ARG A 296 -22.39 18.92 7.92
C ARG A 296 -23.53 18.19 8.64
N SER A 297 -24.27 18.91 9.48
CA SER A 297 -25.60 18.49 9.93
C SER A 297 -26.37 19.67 10.53
N SER A 298 -26.58 20.72 9.75
CA SER A 298 -27.72 21.61 9.95
C SER A 298 -28.27 21.97 8.58
N ALA A 299 -29.27 21.22 8.15
CA ALA A 299 -30.11 21.63 7.04
C ALA A 299 -30.76 22.98 7.40
N PRO A 300 -30.80 23.98 6.50
CA PRO A 300 -31.58 25.17 6.74
C PRO A 300 -33.06 24.80 6.70
N ALA A 301 -33.78 25.12 7.77
CA ALA A 301 -35.23 25.06 7.78
C ALA A 301 -35.77 26.05 6.72
N LEU A 302 -36.39 25.51 5.68
CA LEU A 302 -37.19 26.28 4.73
C LEU A 302 -38.43 26.79 5.46
N VAL A 303 -38.45 28.07 5.80
CA VAL A 303 -39.65 28.78 6.23
C VAL A 303 -40.46 29.07 4.96
N SER A 304 -41.55 28.33 4.75
CA SER A 304 -42.58 28.71 3.79
C SER A 304 -43.42 29.84 4.38
N SER A 305 -43.33 31.02 3.79
CA SER A 305 -44.32 32.08 3.97
C SER A 305 -45.20 32.11 2.73
N SER A 306 -46.46 31.70 2.89
CA SER A 306 -47.51 31.90 1.90
C SER A 306 -48.10 33.29 2.11
N ALA A 307 -47.98 34.16 1.11
CA ALA A 307 -48.78 35.37 0.98
C ALA A 307 -49.01 35.66 -0.50
N ALA A 308 -50.15 35.18 -1.01
CA ALA A 308 -51.05 35.76 -2.02
C ALA A 308 -52.01 34.65 -2.48
#